data_AF-A0A1B0FB60-F1
#
_entry.id   AF-A0A1B0FB60-F1
#
_cell.length_a   1.000
_cell.length_b   1.000
_cell.length_c   1.000
_cell.angle_alpha   90.00
_cell.angle_beta   90.00
_cell.angle_gamma   90.00
#
_symmetry.space_group_name_H-M   'P 1'
#
loop_
_entity.id
_entity.type
_entity.pdbx_description
1 polymer ?
#
loop_
_entity_poly.entity_id
_entity_poly.type
_entity_poly.pdbx_seq_one_letter_code
_entity_poly.pdbx_strand_id
1 'polypeptide(L)'
;MEANNQKRKIIPKLVYLHNPWKYFITKLNLLKLQLFWDRDFVESEFIRGSKQAAVVLTNIIRNQNTTQVGRFTTPIGFQQITRDMILSRNDTRLKLVRFDPEHLRRAIPMKVATRHNYGRKFCFIDMLFVGLRNTKDFDNPEEVVEVNEVLRKIDTEFRTPTEVLAVPHRILFAEIFIRFRRDYTQNSRGPFDNGQDNDWSVSFYKILTFDILNYDPKQ
;
A
#
# COMPACT_ATOMS: atom_id res chain seq x y z
N MET A 1 -1.32 14.53 34.42
CA MET A 1 -2.32 14.74 33.35
C MET A 1 -1.95 13.84 32.17
N GLU A 2 -2.14 12.52 32.26
CA GLU A 2 -1.78 11.58 31.18
C GLU A 2 -2.75 10.40 31.16
N ALA A 3 -4.00 10.64 30.77
CA ALA A 3 -5.00 9.58 30.64
C ALA A 3 -5.93 9.87 29.46
N ASN A 4 -5.41 9.86 28.22
CA ASN A 4 -6.31 9.88 27.05
C ASN A 4 -5.77 9.33 25.72
N ASN A 5 -4.79 8.41 25.70
CA ASN A 5 -4.14 8.04 24.42
C ASN A 5 -4.30 6.57 23.98
N GLN A 6 -5.34 5.87 24.42
CA GLN A 6 -5.67 4.55 23.87
C GLN A 6 -7.17 4.39 23.63
N LYS A 7 -7.78 5.28 22.83
CA LYS A 7 -9.02 4.89 22.13
C LYS A 7 -8.61 3.82 21.12
N ARG A 8 -8.84 2.54 21.47
CA ARG A 8 -8.63 1.41 20.58
C ARG A 8 -9.45 1.66 19.30
N LYS A 9 -8.76 1.95 18.19
CA LYS A 9 -9.37 2.10 16.85
C LYS A 9 -10.19 0.83 16.55
N ILE A 10 -11.51 0.98 16.47
CA ILE A 10 -12.45 -0.14 16.29
C ILE A 10 -12.46 -0.47 14.80
N ILE A 11 -11.61 -1.42 14.41
CA ILE A 11 -11.49 -1.86 13.01
C ILE A 11 -11.92 -3.33 12.94
N PRO A 12 -12.82 -3.71 12.02
CA PRO A 12 -13.30 -5.07 11.89
C PRO A 12 -12.17 -6.04 11.55
N LYS A 13 -12.29 -7.29 12.02
CA LYS A 13 -11.32 -8.35 11.74
C LYS A 13 -11.47 -8.82 10.28
N LEU A 14 -10.46 -8.57 9.45
CA LEU A 14 -10.40 -9.12 8.10
C LEU A 14 -9.81 -10.54 8.11
N VAL A 15 -10.63 -11.51 7.70
CA VAL A 15 -10.22 -12.89 7.43
C VAL A 15 -10.02 -13.03 5.92
N TYR A 16 -8.77 -13.09 5.49
CA TYR A 16 -8.43 -13.32 4.09
C TYR A 16 -7.96 -14.77 3.94
N LEU A 17 -8.74 -15.61 3.25
CA LEU A 17 -8.43 -17.01 3.03
C LEU A 17 -7.49 -17.15 1.83
N HIS A 18 -6.26 -17.57 2.10
CA HIS A 18 -5.30 -17.91 1.07
C HIS A 18 -5.43 -19.36 0.63
N ASN A 19 -5.06 -19.63 -0.63
CA ASN A 19 -4.68 -20.98 -1.02
C ASN A 19 -3.42 -21.37 -0.21
N PRO A 20 -3.50 -22.36 0.70
CA PRO A 20 -2.42 -22.72 1.60
C PRO A 20 -1.15 -23.15 0.85
N TRP A 21 -1.30 -23.77 -0.33
CA TRP A 21 -0.17 -24.16 -1.16
C TRP A 21 0.60 -22.95 -1.69
N LYS A 22 -0.12 -21.90 -2.11
CA LYS A 22 0.51 -20.68 -2.60
C LYS A 22 1.28 -19.98 -1.48
N TYR A 23 0.71 -19.93 -0.27
CA TYR A 23 1.40 -19.38 0.90
C TYR A 23 2.69 -20.15 1.19
N PHE A 24 2.64 -21.48 1.23
CA PHE A 24 3.79 -22.32 1.48
C PHE A 24 4.90 -22.12 0.43
N ILE A 25 4.55 -22.11 -0.86
CA ILE A 25 5.49 -21.87 -1.95
C ILE A 25 6.13 -20.49 -1.82
N THR A 26 5.35 -19.46 -1.48
CA THR A 26 5.90 -18.10 -1.28
C THR A 26 6.89 -18.06 -0.11
N LYS A 27 6.59 -18.74 1.00
CA LYS A 27 7.53 -18.86 2.13
C LYS A 27 8.82 -19.57 1.75
N LEU A 28 8.74 -20.67 1.00
CA LEU A 28 9.93 -21.35 0.49
C LEU A 28 10.76 -20.45 -0.43
N ASN A 29 10.12 -19.63 -1.27
CA ASN A 29 10.84 -18.70 -2.14
C ASN A 29 11.50 -17.54 -1.36
N LEU A 30 10.88 -17.05 -0.29
CA LEU A 30 11.50 -16.08 0.62
C LEU A 30 12.71 -16.69 1.34
N LEU A 31 12.59 -17.93 1.81
CA LEU A 31 13.73 -18.65 2.39
C LEU A 31 14.84 -18.88 1.37
N LYS A 32 14.50 -19.22 0.13
CA LYS A 32 15.46 -19.35 -0.97
C LYS A 32 16.17 -18.02 -1.27
N LEU A 33 15.44 -16.90 -1.28
CA LEU A 33 16.03 -15.56 -1.40
C LEU A 33 17.04 -15.33 -0.27
N GLN A 34 16.65 -15.62 0.97
CA GLN A 34 17.52 -15.42 2.13
C GLN A 34 18.79 -16.30 2.06
N LEU A 35 18.67 -17.58 1.71
CA LEU A 35 19.80 -18.50 1.75
C LEU A 35 20.78 -18.32 0.58
N PHE A 36 20.28 -18.01 -0.62
CA PHE A 36 21.08 -18.07 -1.85
C PHE A 36 21.40 -16.70 -2.47
N TRP A 37 20.69 -15.63 -2.08
CA TRP A 37 20.83 -14.32 -2.71
C TRP A 37 21.18 -13.22 -1.70
N ASP A 38 20.52 -13.21 -0.54
CA ASP A 38 20.70 -12.18 0.48
C ASP A 38 20.57 -12.76 1.89
N ARG A 39 21.71 -13.11 2.50
CA ARG A 39 21.72 -13.68 3.85
C ARG A 39 21.20 -12.73 4.93
N ASP A 40 21.28 -11.44 4.68
CA ASP A 40 20.84 -10.39 5.61
C ASP A 40 19.35 -10.06 5.42
N PHE A 41 18.68 -10.68 4.45
CA PHE A 41 17.25 -10.48 4.23
C PHE A 41 16.44 -11.04 5.39
N VAL A 42 15.66 -10.17 6.04
CA VAL A 42 14.72 -10.53 7.10
C VAL A 42 13.29 -10.24 6.64
N GLU A 43 12.47 -11.29 6.54
CA GLU A 43 11.10 -11.16 6.03
C GLU A 43 10.24 -10.19 6.85
N SER A 44 10.31 -10.24 8.18
CA SER A 44 9.51 -9.37 9.05
C SER A 44 9.85 -7.89 8.87
N GLU A 45 11.13 -7.58 8.70
CA GLU A 45 11.63 -6.24 8.44
C GLU A 45 11.20 -5.75 7.06
N PHE A 46 11.32 -6.61 6.04
CA PHE A 46 10.80 -6.33 4.71
C PHE A 46 9.29 -6.04 4.75
N ILE A 47 8.50 -6.87 5.43
CA ILE A 47 7.05 -6.63 5.55
C ILE A 47 6.77 -5.29 6.24
N ARG A 48 7.48 -4.97 7.33
CA ARG A 48 7.34 -3.69 8.05
C ARG A 48 7.68 -2.50 7.15
N GLY A 49 8.83 -2.52 6.48
CA GLY A 49 9.25 -1.48 5.54
C GLY A 49 8.29 -1.36 4.34
N SER A 50 7.80 -2.48 3.82
CA SER A 50 6.86 -2.50 2.69
C SER A 50 5.52 -1.84 3.03
N LYS A 51 5.03 -1.95 4.27
CA LYS A 51 3.84 -1.22 4.74
C LYS A 51 4.08 0.28 4.76
N GLN A 52 5.22 0.72 5.27
CA GLN A 52 5.59 2.14 5.29
C GLN A 52 5.71 2.69 3.86
N ALA A 53 6.39 1.95 2.98
CA ALA A 53 6.50 2.30 1.56
C ALA A 53 5.13 2.39 0.88
N ALA A 54 4.21 1.45 1.17
CA ALA A 54 2.85 1.48 0.65
C ALA A 54 2.12 2.77 1.07
N VAL A 55 2.19 3.16 2.34
CA VAL A 55 1.59 4.39 2.86
C VAL A 55 2.19 5.63 2.19
N VAL A 56 3.52 5.74 2.16
CA VAL A 56 4.23 6.88 1.58
C VAL A 56 3.90 7.03 0.10
N LEU A 57 3.98 5.94 -0.67
CA LEU A 57 3.70 5.97 -2.11
C LEU A 57 2.23 6.29 -2.39
N THR A 58 1.30 5.75 -1.61
CA THR A 58 -0.13 6.07 -1.71
C THR A 58 -0.37 7.57 -1.48
N ASN A 59 0.28 8.16 -0.47
CA ASN A 59 0.19 9.59 -0.18
C ASN A 59 0.78 10.46 -1.30
N ILE A 60 1.92 10.06 -1.88
CA ILE A 60 2.53 10.75 -3.03
C ILE A 60 1.57 10.75 -4.23
N ILE A 61 0.97 9.58 -4.53
CA ILE A 61 0.01 9.40 -5.63
C ILE A 61 -1.24 10.25 -5.40
N ARG A 62 -1.82 10.20 -4.19
CA ARG A 62 -2.98 11.00 -3.77
C ARG A 62 -2.73 12.51 -3.91
N ASN A 63 -1.53 12.95 -3.58
CA ASN A 63 -1.13 14.35 -3.63
C ASN A 63 -0.60 14.78 -5.01
N GLN A 64 -0.60 13.88 -5.99
CA GLN A 64 -0.16 14.17 -7.37
C GLN A 64 1.30 14.67 -7.45
N ASN A 65 2.16 14.24 -6.51
CA ASN A 65 3.55 14.71 -6.44
C ASN A 65 4.49 13.84 -7.27
N THR A 66 4.54 14.09 -8.58
CA THR A 66 5.35 13.31 -9.53
C THR A 66 6.85 13.35 -9.23
N THR A 67 7.37 14.46 -8.69
CA THR A 67 8.81 14.60 -8.41
C THR A 67 9.30 13.62 -7.35
N GLN A 68 8.46 13.28 -6.37
CA GLN A 68 8.82 12.33 -5.32
C GLN A 68 8.64 10.86 -5.74
N VAL A 69 7.79 10.56 -6.73
CA VAL A 69 7.56 9.19 -7.21
C VAL A 69 8.88 8.56 -7.67
N GLY A 70 9.73 9.31 -8.38
CA GLY A 70 11.00 8.82 -8.91
C GLY A 70 11.98 8.34 -7.83
N ARG A 71 11.88 8.83 -6.60
CA ARG A 71 12.77 8.44 -5.49
C ARG A 71 12.50 7.05 -4.94
N PHE A 72 11.27 6.56 -5.11
CA PHE A 72 10.83 5.29 -4.54
C PHE A 72 10.55 4.24 -5.62
N THR A 73 10.72 4.59 -6.90
CA THR A 73 10.30 3.76 -8.02
C THR A 73 11.43 3.50 -8.99
N THR A 74 11.40 2.32 -9.60
CA THR A 74 12.26 2.03 -10.74
C THR A 74 11.78 2.81 -11.96
N PRO A 75 12.61 3.05 -13.00
CA PRO A 75 12.19 3.83 -14.18
C PRO A 75 10.90 3.33 -14.86
N ILE A 76 10.72 2.00 -14.92
CA ILE A 76 9.50 1.38 -15.47
C ILE A 76 8.29 1.67 -14.56
N GLY A 77 8.49 1.54 -13.24
CA GLY A 77 7.46 1.84 -12.25
C GLY A 77 7.07 3.31 -12.27
N PHE A 78 8.05 4.21 -12.37
CA PHE A 78 7.83 5.65 -12.48
C PHE A 78 6.91 6.00 -13.66
N GLN A 79 7.20 5.44 -14.84
CA GLN A 79 6.40 5.67 -16.05
C GLN A 79 4.95 5.17 -15.88
N GLN A 80 4.77 3.95 -15.38
CA GLN A 80 3.43 3.38 -15.15
C GLN A 80 2.65 4.19 -14.11
N ILE A 81 3.26 4.48 -12.96
CA ILE A 81 2.61 5.19 -11.85
C ILE A 81 2.26 6.62 -12.26
N THR A 82 3.17 7.34 -12.91
CA THR A 82 2.92 8.72 -13.35
C THR A 82 1.80 8.78 -14.38
N ARG A 83 1.75 7.81 -15.31
CA ARG A 83 0.65 7.70 -16.27
C ARG A 83 -0.69 7.49 -15.58
N ASP A 84 -0.75 6.57 -14.63
CA ASP A 84 -1.97 6.27 -13.88
C ASP A 84 -2.41 7.46 -13.01
N MET A 85 -1.45 8.18 -12.40
CA MET A 85 -1.71 9.41 -11.64
C MET A 85 -2.37 10.50 -12.49
N ILE A 86 -1.88 10.71 -13.72
CA ILE A 86 -2.45 11.69 -14.66
C ILE A 86 -3.88 11.31 -15.02
N LEU A 87 -4.13 10.02 -15.29
CA LEU A 87 -5.47 9.51 -15.60
C LEU A 87 -6.44 9.64 -14.42
N SER A 88 -5.95 9.49 -13.18
CA SER A 88 -6.76 9.58 -11.97
C SER A 88 -6.81 10.99 -11.36
N ARG A 89 -6.33 12.03 -12.05
CA ARG A 89 -6.18 13.39 -11.48
C ARG A 89 -7.51 13.99 -11.00
N ASN A 90 -8.60 13.67 -11.68
CA ASN A 90 -9.94 14.15 -11.35
C ASN A 90 -10.74 13.15 -10.49
N ASP A 91 -10.17 12.01 -10.13
CA ASP A 91 -10.85 11.02 -9.29
C ASP A 91 -10.82 11.48 -7.82
N THR A 92 -11.96 12.00 -7.36
CA THR A 92 -12.14 12.46 -5.98
C THR A 92 -12.02 11.32 -4.97
N ARG A 93 -12.31 10.07 -5.36
CA ARG A 93 -12.25 8.89 -4.48
C ARG A 93 -10.83 8.62 -3.99
N LEU A 94 -9.82 8.94 -4.80
CA LEU A 94 -8.42 8.78 -4.42
C LEU A 94 -8.08 9.60 -3.15
N LYS A 95 -8.77 10.73 -2.91
CA LYS A 95 -8.57 11.55 -1.70
C LYS A 95 -8.98 10.85 -0.41
N LEU A 96 -9.84 9.82 -0.49
CA LEU A 96 -10.25 9.00 0.65
C LEU A 96 -9.23 7.92 1.00
N VAL A 97 -8.31 7.60 0.09
CA VAL A 97 -7.27 6.59 0.31
C VAL A 97 -6.18 7.17 1.21
N ARG A 98 -6.49 7.32 2.50
CA ARG A 98 -5.60 7.83 3.54
C ARG A 98 -5.37 6.71 4.55
N PHE A 99 -4.26 6.00 4.45
CA PHE A 99 -3.93 4.93 5.39
C PHE A 99 -2.66 5.26 6.16
N ASP A 100 -2.61 4.74 7.37
CA ASP A 100 -1.41 4.71 8.21
C ASP A 100 -0.94 3.25 8.28
N PRO A 101 0.30 2.97 8.69
CA PRO A 101 0.81 1.60 8.71
C PRO A 101 -0.05 0.63 9.54
N GLU A 102 -0.75 1.13 10.56
CA GLU A 102 -1.70 0.38 11.39
C GLU A 102 -3.04 0.08 10.70
N HIS A 103 -3.46 0.94 9.76
CA HIS A 103 -4.65 0.75 8.94
C HIS A 103 -4.43 -0.35 7.88
N LEU A 104 -3.18 -0.63 7.50
CA LEU A 104 -2.81 -1.78 6.67
C LEU A 104 -2.81 -3.07 7.51
N ARG A 105 -4.01 -3.66 7.67
CA ARG A 105 -4.25 -4.84 8.49
C ARG A 105 -3.55 -6.09 7.97
N ARG A 106 -3.41 -6.21 6.65
CA ARG A 106 -2.69 -7.31 6.02
C ARG A 106 -1.64 -6.75 5.05
N ALA A 107 -0.45 -7.34 5.12
CA ALA A 107 0.61 -7.18 4.14
C ALA A 107 1.06 -8.58 3.76
N ILE A 108 0.76 -8.95 2.53
CA ILE A 108 0.72 -10.34 2.10
C ILE A 108 1.68 -10.50 0.93
N PRO A 109 2.78 -11.26 1.10
CA PRO A 109 3.59 -11.69 -0.02
C PRO A 109 2.80 -12.64 -0.91
N MET A 110 2.57 -12.22 -2.16
CA MET A 110 1.79 -12.97 -3.14
C MET A 110 2.68 -13.82 -4.04
N LYS A 111 3.88 -13.34 -4.35
CA LYS A 111 4.85 -14.00 -5.22
C LYS A 111 6.24 -13.46 -4.97
N VAL A 112 7.22 -14.36 -4.96
CA VAL A 112 8.65 -14.02 -4.95
C VAL A 112 9.29 -14.64 -6.17
N ALA A 113 9.96 -13.82 -6.97
CA ALA A 113 10.58 -14.25 -8.21
C ALA A 113 11.98 -13.67 -8.34
N THR A 114 12.95 -14.56 -8.50
CA THR A 114 14.33 -14.20 -8.83
C THR A 114 14.57 -14.38 -10.33
N ARG A 115 15.13 -13.38 -11.00
CA ARG A 115 15.39 -13.38 -12.44
C ARG A 115 16.86 -13.05 -12.72
N HIS A 116 17.42 -13.76 -13.70
CA HIS A 116 18.74 -13.50 -14.23
C HIS A 116 18.57 -13.09 -15.69
N ASN A 117 18.76 -11.81 -16.00
CA ASN A 117 18.61 -11.28 -17.34
C ASN A 117 19.87 -10.50 -17.71
N TYR A 118 20.50 -10.85 -18.83
CA TYR A 118 21.65 -10.12 -19.40
C TYR A 118 22.75 -9.79 -18.37
N GLY A 119 23.15 -10.78 -17.56
CA GLY A 119 24.17 -10.61 -16.51
C GLY A 119 23.70 -9.88 -15.25
N ARG A 120 22.45 -9.37 -15.22
CA ARG A 120 21.86 -8.74 -14.03
C ARG A 120 20.97 -9.69 -13.26
N LYS A 121 21.01 -9.55 -11.93
CA LYS A 121 20.29 -10.36 -10.96
C LYS A 121 19.20 -9.51 -10.31
N PHE A 122 17.94 -9.82 -10.56
CA PHE A 122 16.81 -9.10 -9.97
C PHE A 122 15.97 -10.00 -9.09
N CYS A 123 15.53 -9.48 -7.95
CA CYS A 123 14.47 -10.07 -7.16
C CYS A 123 13.22 -9.20 -7.24
N PHE A 124 12.07 -9.85 -7.37
CA PHE A 124 10.76 -9.24 -7.35
C PHE A 124 9.93 -9.85 -6.23
N ILE A 125 9.28 -8.99 -5.44
CA ILE A 125 8.32 -9.41 -4.42
C ILE A 125 7.00 -8.68 -4.70
N ASP A 126 5.98 -9.46 -5.08
CA ASP A 126 4.62 -8.98 -5.25
C ASP A 126 3.94 -8.99 -3.88
N MET A 127 3.46 -7.83 -3.45
CA MET A 127 2.78 -7.62 -2.19
C MET A 127 1.34 -7.18 -2.43
N LEU A 128 0.42 -7.77 -1.67
CA LEU A 128 -0.96 -7.30 -1.53
C LEU A 128 -1.13 -6.71 -0.13
N PHE A 129 -1.54 -5.45 -0.07
CA PHE A 129 -1.90 -4.77 1.15
C PHE A 129 -3.41 -4.64 1.22
N VAL A 130 -3.96 -4.91 2.39
CA VAL A 130 -5.38 -4.66 2.65
C VAL A 130 -5.49 -3.61 3.75
N GLY A 131 -6.00 -2.45 3.34
CA GLY A 131 -6.25 -1.28 4.17
C GLY A 131 -7.69 -1.24 4.64
N LEU A 132 -7.87 -0.98 5.93
CA LEU A 132 -9.16 -0.72 6.57
C LEU A 132 -9.01 0.48 7.49
N ARG A 133 -9.79 1.54 7.26
CA ARG A 133 -9.79 2.74 8.11
C ARG A 133 -11.22 3.18 8.39
N ASN A 134 -11.53 3.42 9.66
CA ASN A 134 -12.80 4.03 10.02
C ASN A 134 -12.72 5.55 9.81
N THR A 135 -13.79 6.20 9.35
CA THR A 135 -13.83 7.67 9.24
C THR A 135 -13.73 8.39 10.60
N LYS A 136 -13.82 7.67 11.72
CA LYS A 136 -13.51 8.19 13.07
C LYS A 136 -12.02 8.25 13.40
N ASP A 137 -11.20 7.47 12.71
CA ASP A 137 -9.78 7.29 13.03
C ASP A 137 -8.90 8.40 12.44
N PHE A 138 -9.49 9.53 12.04
CA PHE A 138 -8.76 10.71 11.60
C PHE A 138 -8.49 11.59 12.81
N ASP A 139 -7.20 11.75 13.14
CA ASP A 139 -6.77 12.50 14.31
C ASP A 139 -6.78 14.03 14.06
N ASN A 140 -6.65 14.46 12.81
CA ASN A 140 -6.70 15.88 12.41
C ASN A 140 -8.14 16.31 12.05
N PRO A 141 -8.71 17.32 12.72
CA PRO A 141 -10.04 17.87 12.39
C PRO A 141 -10.19 18.32 10.94
N GLU A 142 -9.13 18.86 10.32
CA GLU A 142 -9.16 19.31 8.92
C GLU A 142 -9.36 18.12 7.97
N GLU A 143 -8.66 17.00 8.23
CA GLU A 143 -8.81 15.78 7.43
C GLU A 143 -10.22 15.20 7.56
N VAL A 144 -10.83 15.29 8.74
CA VAL A 144 -12.22 14.84 8.96
C VAL A 144 -13.18 15.63 8.07
N VAL A 145 -13.05 16.95 8.03
CA VAL A 145 -13.90 17.82 7.20
C VAL A 145 -13.72 17.48 5.72
N GLU A 146 -12.47 17.41 5.24
CA GLU A 146 -12.17 17.06 3.85
C GLU A 146 -12.75 15.70 3.44
N VAL A 147 -12.59 14.68 4.30
CA VAL A 147 -13.12 13.34 4.05
C VAL A 147 -14.64 13.36 3.98
N ASN A 148 -15.30 14.05 4.90
CA ASN A 148 -16.76 14.17 4.91
C ASN A 148 -17.28 14.92 3.68
N GLU A 149 -16.59 15.97 3.22
CA GLU A 149 -16.95 16.67 1.99
C GLU A 149 -16.85 15.77 0.76
N VAL A 150 -15.78 14.97 0.65
CA VAL A 150 -15.59 14.02 -0.45
C VAL A 150 -16.68 12.94 -0.40
N LEU A 151 -16.98 12.40 0.78
CA LEU A 151 -18.06 11.42 0.96
C LEU A 151 -19.42 11.99 0.54
N ARG A 152 -19.73 13.24 0.92
CA ARG A 152 -20.97 13.91 0.51
C ARG A 152 -21.07 14.10 -1.01
N LYS A 153 -19.97 14.45 -1.67
CA LYS A 153 -19.91 14.57 -3.14
C LYS A 153 -20.20 13.22 -3.80
N ILE A 154 -19.56 12.15 -3.32
CA ILE A 154 -19.80 10.78 -3.79
C ILE A 154 -21.27 10.39 -3.57
N ASP A 155 -21.82 10.65 -2.39
CA ASP A 155 -23.23 10.31 -2.10
C ASP A 155 -24.21 11.02 -3.04
N THR A 156 -23.91 12.27 -3.40
CA THR A 156 -24.70 13.05 -4.34
C THR A 156 -24.59 12.48 -5.77
N GLU A 157 -23.39 12.10 -6.18
CA GLU A 157 -23.11 11.53 -7.50
C GLU A 157 -23.78 10.16 -7.70
N PHE A 158 -23.74 9.30 -6.68
CA PHE A 158 -24.29 7.94 -6.75
C PHE A 158 -25.73 7.80 -6.27
N ARG A 159 -26.41 8.90 -5.90
CA ARG A 159 -27.79 8.90 -5.36
C ARG A 159 -27.97 7.88 -4.24
N THR A 160 -27.04 7.87 -3.30
CA THR A 160 -26.98 6.87 -2.23
C THR A 160 -28.28 6.87 -1.40
N PRO A 161 -28.89 5.71 -1.09
CA PRO A 161 -30.11 5.62 -0.30
C PRO A 161 -29.97 6.27 1.09
N THR A 162 -31.05 6.87 1.59
CA THR A 162 -31.05 7.61 2.87
C THR A 162 -30.67 6.75 4.07
N GLU A 163 -30.96 5.44 4.03
CA GLU A 163 -30.58 4.47 5.05
C GLU A 163 -29.05 4.36 5.23
N VAL A 164 -28.31 4.52 4.13
CA VAL A 164 -26.83 4.50 4.13
C VAL A 164 -26.25 5.83 4.64
N LEU A 165 -26.96 6.94 4.42
CA LEU A 165 -26.58 8.24 4.97
C LEU A 165 -26.71 8.30 6.50
N ALA A 166 -27.57 7.45 7.08
CA ALA A 166 -27.79 7.39 8.51
C ALA A 166 -26.63 6.76 9.29
N VAL A 167 -25.72 6.02 8.63
CA VAL A 167 -24.57 5.39 9.30
C VAL A 167 -23.53 6.46 9.62
N PRO A 168 -23.28 6.76 10.91
CA PRO A 168 -22.47 7.91 11.29
C PRO A 168 -20.99 7.75 10.94
N HIS A 169 -20.51 6.51 10.77
CA HIS A 169 -19.11 6.24 10.47
C HIS A 169 -18.94 5.08 9.49
N ARG A 170 -18.31 5.38 8.36
CA ARG A 170 -18.08 4.42 7.28
C ARG A 170 -16.67 3.86 7.39
N ILE A 171 -16.48 2.67 6.82
CA ILE A 171 -15.19 2.01 6.77
C ILE A 171 -14.68 2.10 5.33
N LEU A 172 -13.51 2.72 5.19
CA LEU A 172 -12.78 2.79 3.95
C LEU A 172 -11.98 1.50 3.79
N PHE A 173 -12.26 0.78 2.71
CA PHE A 173 -11.58 -0.44 2.34
C PHE A 173 -10.76 -0.21 1.08
N ALA A 174 -9.52 -0.69 1.07
CA ALA A 174 -8.72 -0.70 -0.14
C ALA A 174 -7.82 -1.93 -0.22
N GLU A 175 -7.69 -2.46 -1.43
CA GLU A 175 -6.69 -3.45 -1.78
C GLU A 175 -5.63 -2.80 -2.66
N ILE A 176 -4.39 -2.80 -2.19
CA ILE A 176 -3.27 -2.15 -2.86
C ILE A 176 -2.25 -3.21 -3.25
N PHE A 177 -1.94 -3.30 -4.53
CA PHE A 177 -0.92 -4.18 -5.06
C PHE A 177 0.35 -3.40 -5.36
N ILE A 178 1.48 -3.88 -4.84
CA ILE A 178 2.80 -3.29 -5.07
C ILE A 178 3.79 -4.38 -5.43
N ARG A 179 4.55 -4.19 -6.52
CA ARG A 179 5.70 -5.02 -6.85
C ARG A 179 6.98 -4.31 -6.45
N PHE A 180 7.66 -4.84 -5.44
CA PHE A 180 9.00 -4.42 -5.07
C PHE A 180 10.02 -5.12 -5.97
N ARG A 181 11.09 -4.41 -6.31
CA ARG A 181 12.23 -4.90 -7.08
C ARG A 181 13.51 -4.50 -6.35
N ARG A 182 14.48 -5.42 -6.32
CA ARG A 182 15.85 -5.14 -5.88
C ARG A 182 16.84 -5.73 -6.87
N ASP A 183 17.92 -5.01 -7.13
CA ASP A 183 19.06 -5.48 -7.93
C ASP A 183 20.12 -6.08 -7.00
N TYR A 184 20.58 -7.28 -7.32
CA TYR A 184 21.60 -8.05 -6.61
C TYR A 184 22.87 -8.29 -7.47
N THR A 185 23.04 -7.52 -8.53
CA THR A 185 24.21 -7.64 -9.42
C THR A 185 25.47 -7.14 -8.70
N GLN A 186 26.48 -8.01 -8.54
CA GLN A 186 27.65 -7.78 -7.67
C GLN A 186 28.60 -6.62 -8.09
N ASN A 187 28.35 -5.91 -9.19
CA ASN A 187 29.25 -4.88 -9.74
C ASN A 187 28.58 -3.54 -10.08
N SER A 188 27.41 -3.20 -9.53
CA SER A 188 26.78 -1.89 -9.81
C SER A 188 27.53 -0.70 -9.19
N ARG A 189 28.52 -0.92 -8.31
CA ARG A 189 29.39 0.11 -7.72
C ARG A 189 30.32 0.75 -8.77
N GLY A 190 29.75 1.54 -9.66
CA GLY A 190 30.52 2.53 -10.40
C GLY A 190 31.04 3.61 -9.43
N PRO A 191 32.08 4.38 -9.80
CA PRO A 191 32.61 5.46 -8.97
C PRO A 191 31.60 6.57 -8.61
N PHE A 192 30.44 6.55 -9.28
CA PHE A 192 29.34 7.51 -9.14
C PHE A 192 28.04 6.88 -8.59
N ASP A 193 28.07 5.60 -8.20
CA ASP A 193 26.90 4.92 -7.65
C ASP A 193 26.73 5.27 -6.17
N ASN A 194 25.80 6.20 -5.89
CA ASN A 194 25.51 6.74 -4.56
C ASN A 194 24.78 5.73 -3.63
N GLY A 195 25.05 4.43 -3.74
CA GLY A 195 24.55 3.38 -2.83
C GLY A 195 23.03 3.19 -2.79
N GLN A 196 22.24 4.02 -3.48
CA GLN A 196 20.77 3.99 -3.48
C GLN A 196 20.19 2.92 -4.40
N ASP A 197 20.92 2.51 -5.45
CA ASP A 197 20.41 1.55 -6.45
C ASP A 197 20.29 0.10 -5.95
N ASN A 198 20.83 -0.20 -4.76
CA ASN A 198 20.78 -1.54 -4.16
C ASN A 198 19.63 -1.73 -3.17
N ASP A 199 18.80 -0.72 -2.93
CA ASP A 199 17.66 -0.83 -2.02
C ASP A 199 16.36 -1.25 -2.75
N TRP A 200 15.35 -1.67 -1.99
CA TRP A 200 14.06 -2.08 -2.54
C TRP A 200 13.33 -0.89 -3.16
N SER A 201 13.07 -0.97 -4.46
CA SER A 201 12.34 0.04 -5.23
C SER A 201 11.01 -0.50 -5.74
N VAL A 202 10.02 0.37 -5.89
CA VAL A 202 8.71 -0.01 -6.44
C VAL A 202 8.76 -0.04 -7.97
N SER A 203 8.43 -1.19 -8.54
CA SER A 203 8.40 -1.39 -10.00
C SER A 203 6.99 -1.40 -10.59
N PHE A 204 5.96 -1.55 -9.73
CA PHE A 204 4.57 -1.46 -10.12
C PHE A 204 3.71 -1.13 -8.90
N TYR A 205 2.71 -0.28 -9.07
CA TYR A 205 1.74 0.04 -8.03
C TYR A 205 0.34 0.14 -8.65
N LYS A 206 -0.66 -0.43 -7.98
CA LYS A 206 -2.06 -0.29 -8.36
C LYS A 206 -2.99 -0.47 -7.17
N ILE A 207 -3.98 0.40 -7.06
CA ILE A 207 -5.15 0.16 -6.19
C ILE A 207 -6.07 -0.77 -6.99
N LEU A 208 -6.24 -2.00 -6.50
CA LEU A 208 -7.05 -3.03 -7.16
C LEU A 208 -8.54 -2.80 -6.89
N THR A 209 -8.85 -2.53 -5.63
CA THR A 209 -10.22 -2.40 -5.13
C THR A 209 -10.26 -1.23 -4.16
N PHE A 210 -11.31 -0.41 -4.22
CA PHE A 210 -11.57 0.65 -3.26
C PHE A 210 -13.08 0.75 -3.04
N ASP A 211 -13.50 0.51 -1.80
CA ASP A 211 -14.90 0.49 -1.42
C ASP A 211 -15.14 1.29 -0.13
N ILE A 212 -16.34 1.85 -0.03
CA ILE A 212 -16.82 2.52 1.17
C ILE A 212 -17.90 1.62 1.78
N LEU A 213 -17.56 0.98 2.89
CA LEU A 213 -18.44 0.05 3.58
C LEU A 213 -19.23 0.79 4.66
N ASN A 214 -20.54 0.61 4.66
CA ASN A 214 -21.42 1.12 5.70
C ASN A 214 -21.51 0.06 6.79
N TYR A 215 -20.87 0.31 7.93
CA TYR A 215 -20.87 -0.62 9.05
C TYR A 215 -21.44 0.09 10.28
N ASP A 216 -22.63 -0.34 10.70
CA ASP A 216 -23.18 0.03 12.00
C ASP A 216 -22.89 -1.11 13.00
N PRO A 217 -22.06 -0.90 14.04
CA PRO A 217 -21.80 -1.93 15.04
C PRO A 217 -23.03 -2.26 15.91
N LYS A 218 -24.18 -1.56 15.75
CA LYS A 218 -25.41 -1.75 16.51
C LYS A 218 -26.56 -2.41 15.74
N GLN A 219 -26.36 -2.79 14.47
CA GLN A 219 -27.29 -3.63 13.70
C GLN A 219 -26.80 -5.07 13.63
#